data_AF-A0A402BXA3-F1
#
_entry.id   AF-A0A402BXA3-F1
#
_cell.length_a   1.000
_cell.length_b   1.000
_cell.length_c   1.000
_cell.angle_alpha   90.00
_cell.angle_beta   90.00
_cell.angle_gamma   90.00
#
_symmetry.space_group_name_H-M   'P 1'
#
loop_
_entity.id
_entity.type
_entity.pdbx_description
1 polymer ?
#
loop_
_entity_poly.entity_id
_entity_poly.type
_entity_poly.pdbx_seq_one_letter_code
_entity_poly.pdbx_strand_id
1 'polypeptide(L)' 'MYVEVYLEFPENMIGIVVLESVISYKDNGEIIKNYQELIDNTPFNNSGENNIRLEIKQYISSITGVSQDLIRIMN' A
#
# COMPACT_ATOMS: atom_id res chain seq x y z
N MET A 1 -7.80 9.83 -10.99
CA MET A 1 -6.68 9.72 -10.04
C MET A 1 -6.47 8.26 -9.71
N TYR A 2 -5.25 7.74 -9.72
CA TYR A 2 -4.95 6.38 -9.27
C TYR A 2 -3.68 6.37 -8.41
N VAL A 3 -3.51 5.34 -7.59
CA VAL A 3 -2.38 5.19 -6.67
C VAL A 3 -1.65 3.90 -6.96
N GLU A 4 -0.33 3.97 -7.14
CA GLU A 4 0.56 2.82 -7.21
C GLU A 4 1.29 2.65 -5.88
N VAL A 5 1.36 1.40 -5.42
CA VAL A 5 1.89 1.04 -4.12
C VAL A 5 2.91 -0.06 -4.32
N TYR A 6 4.15 0.22 -3.97
CA TYR A 6 5.25 -0.74 -3.99
C TYR A 6 5.47 -1.28 -2.58
N LEU A 7 5.43 -2.60 -2.45
CA LEU A 7 5.51 -3.29 -1.17
C LEU A 7 6.73 -4.19 -1.13
N GLU A 8 7.47 -4.13 -0.02
CA GLU A 8 8.47 -5.14 0.31
C GLU A 8 8.03 -5.92 1.56
N PHE A 9 8.06 -7.24 1.43
CA PHE A 9 7.88 -8.18 2.54
C PHE A 9 9.26 -8.72 2.96
N PRO A 10 9.96 -8.06 3.89
CA PRO A 10 11.26 -8.56 4.35
C PRO A 10 11.13 -9.97 4.93
N GLU A 11 11.82 -10.94 4.32
CA GLU A 11 11.77 -12.37 4.68
C GLU A 11 12.11 -12.64 6.16
N ASN A 12 12.84 -11.72 6.79
CA ASN A 12 13.35 -11.84 8.17
C ASN A 12 12.66 -10.94 9.19
N MET A 13 11.61 -10.20 8.80
CA MET A 13 10.83 -9.36 9.72
C MET A 13 9.38 -9.82 9.74
N ILE A 14 9.08 -10.73 10.66
CA ILE A 14 7.72 -11.08 11.03
C ILE A 14 7.08 -9.82 11.63
N GLY A 15 6.01 -9.30 11.03
CA GLY A 15 5.28 -8.16 11.60
C GLY A 15 5.48 -6.82 10.88
N ILE A 16 6.26 -6.72 9.79
CA ILE A 16 6.54 -5.43 9.13
C ILE A 16 6.26 -5.52 7.62
N VAL A 17 5.48 -4.57 7.11
CA VAL A 17 5.38 -4.27 5.66
C VAL A 17 6.05 -2.93 5.42
N VAL A 18 6.96 -2.90 4.46
CA VAL A 18 7.57 -1.65 4.00
C VAL A 18 6.75 -1.14 2.81
N LEU A 19 6.12 0.02 2.95
CA LEU A 19 5.61 0.79 1.82
C LEU A 19 6.80 1.56 1.23
N GLU A 20 7.42 0.99 0.19
CA GLU A 20 8.57 1.61 -0.47
C GLU A 20 8.20 2.87 -1.24
N SER A 21 6.97 2.94 -1.75
CA SER A 21 6.46 4.13 -2.40
C SER A 21 4.93 4.04 -2.57
N VAL A 22 4.23 5.11 -2.15
CA VAL A 22 2.83 5.36 -2.49
C VAL A 22 2.78 6.55 -3.44
N ILE A 23 2.59 6.28 -4.74
CA ILE A 23 2.60 7.31 -5.79
C ILE A 23 1.17 7.61 -6.23
N SER A 24 0.69 8.82 -5.97
CA SER A 24 -0.62 9.27 -6.44
C SER A 24 -0.48 10.02 -7.77
N TYR A 25 -1.29 9.68 -8.78
CA TYR A 25 -1.27 10.33 -10.10
C TYR A 25 -2.58 11.07 -10.40
N LYS A 26 -2.49 12.26 -11.00
CA LYS A 26 -3.61 12.91 -11.68
C LYS A 26 -3.96 12.16 -12.98
N ASP A 27 -5.11 12.47 -13.58
CA ASP A 27 -5.57 11.83 -14.82
C ASP A 27 -4.66 12.08 -16.03
N ASN A 28 -3.78 13.08 -15.95
CA ASN A 28 -2.76 13.41 -16.94
C ASN A 28 -1.38 12.78 -16.65
N GLY A 29 -1.26 11.93 -15.63
CA GLY A 29 -0.01 11.27 -15.24
C GLY A 29 0.92 12.09 -14.33
N GLU A 30 0.51 13.27 -13.88
CA GLU A 30 1.31 14.09 -12.95
C GLU A 30 1.32 13.47 -11.54
N ILE A 31 2.52 13.35 -10.94
CA ILE A 31 2.70 12.84 -9.59
C ILE A 31 2.26 13.90 -8.57
N ILE A 32 1.32 13.52 -7.70
CA ILE A 32 0.75 14.36 -6.64
C ILE A 32 1.53 14.18 -5.33
N LYS A 33 1.92 12.94 -5.00
CA LYS A 33 2.57 12.60 -3.73
C LYS A 33 3.37 11.31 -3.89
N ASN A 34 4.56 11.27 -3.29
CA ASN A 34 5.38 10.08 -3.08
C ASN A 34 5.86 10.10 -1.63
N TYR A 35 5.56 9.07 -0.86
CA TYR A 35 6.12 8.90 0.48
C TYR A 35 6.34 7.42 0.80
N GLN A 36 7.23 7.21 1.77
CA GLN A 36 7.60 5.92 2.33
C GLN A 36 7.05 5.81 3.75
N GLU A 37 6.56 4.63 4.10
CA GLU A 37 6.02 4.38 5.44
C GLU A 37 6.23 2.92 5.83
N LEU A 38 6.50 2.69 7.12
CA LEU A 38 6.60 1.35 7.69
C LEU A 38 5.27 1.05 8.39
N ILE A 39 4.60 -0.03 7.99
CA ILE A 39 3.37 -0.48 8.62
C ILE A 39 3.65 -1.72 9.46
N ASP A 40 3.18 -1.71 10.70
CA ASP A 40 3.09 -2.93 11.50
C ASP A 40 2.01 -3.85 10.91
N ASN A 41 2.44 -5.00 10.39
CA ASN A 41 1.57 -6.03 9.81
C ASN A 41 1.28 -7.20 10.76
N THR A 42 1.76 -7.14 12.01
CA THR A 42 1.55 -8.18 13.02
C THR A 42 0.08 -8.57 13.16
N PRO A 43 -0.92 -7.65 13.07
CA PRO A 43 -2.34 -8.01 13.08
C PRO A 43 -2.80 -8.82 11.85
N PHE A 44 -2.11 -8.68 10.72
CA PHE A 44 -2.48 -9.19 9.40
C PHE A 44 -1.82 -10.53 9.07
N ASN A 45 -0.84 -10.95 9.88
CA ASN A 45 -0.01 -12.13 9.66
C ASN A 45 -0.78 -13.47 9.76
N ASN A 46 -1.97 -13.47 10.37
CA ASN A 46 -2.85 -14.64 10.46
C ASN A 46 -3.83 -14.75 9.28
N SER A 47 -3.89 -13.75 8.40
CA SER A 47 -4.98 -13.62 7.43
C SER A 47 -4.63 -14.22 6.06
N GLY A 48 -3.37 -14.58 5.79
CA GLY A 48 -2.90 -15.01 4.47
C GLY A 48 -2.71 -13.83 3.49
N GLU A 49 -1.85 -14.01 2.47
CA GLU A 49 -1.35 -12.93 1.60
C GLU A 49 -2.47 -12.08 0.95
N ASN A 50 -3.57 -12.71 0.54
CA ASN A 50 -4.71 -12.00 -0.09
C ASN A 50 -5.43 -11.03 0.86
N ASN A 51 -5.48 -11.34 2.15
CA ASN A 51 -6.10 -10.44 3.13
C ASN A 51 -5.20 -9.24 3.44
N ILE A 52 -3.89 -9.44 3.49
CA ILE A 52 -2.91 -8.36 3.68
C ILE A 52 -3.03 -7.31 2.57
N ARG A 53 -3.16 -7.74 1.31
CA ARG A 53 -3.34 -6.82 0.17
C ARG A 53 -4.62 -5.98 0.28
N LEU A 54 -5.72 -6.57 0.76
CA LEU A 54 -6.98 -5.85 0.96
C LEU A 54 -6.86 -4.82 2.09
N GLU A 55 -6.24 -5.20 3.21
CA GLU A 55 -6.01 -4.33 4.36
C GLU A 55 -5.09 -3.16 4.02
N ILE A 56 -4.03 -3.40 3.23
CA ILE A 56 -3.16 -2.33 2.71
C ILE A 56 -3.94 -1.35 1.82
N LYS A 57 -4.82 -1.86 0.93
CA LYS A 57 -5.69 -0.98 0.13
C LYS A 57 -6.63 -0.16 1.00
N GLN A 58 -7.20 -0.73 2.05
CA GLN A 58 -8.04 -0.01 3.01
C GLN A 58 -7.26 1.09 3.74
N TYR A 59 -6.06 0.76 4.24
CA TYR A 59 -5.18 1.72 4.89
C TYR A 59 -4.84 2.90 3.96
N ILE A 60 -4.39 2.61 2.74
CA ILE A 60 -4.01 3.63 1.75
C ILE A 60 -5.22 4.46 1.32
N SER A 61 -6.39 3.84 1.18
CA SER A 61 -7.64 4.56 0.91
C SER A 61 -7.96 5.56 2.03
N SER A 62 -7.75 5.20 3.29
CA SER A 62 -8.04 6.06 4.45
C SER A 62 -7.14 7.31 4.53
N ILE A 63 -5.86 7.19 4.15
CA ILE A 63 -4.89 8.30 4.22
C ILE A 63 -4.83 9.14 2.95
N THR A 64 -5.22 8.59 1.80
CA THR A 64 -5.20 9.30 0.50
C THR A 64 -6.57 9.81 0.06
N GLY A 65 -7.65 9.27 0.62
CA GLY A 65 -9.02 9.52 0.15
C GLY A 65 -9.36 8.89 -1.20
N VAL A 66 -8.46 8.06 -1.75
CA VAL A 66 -8.66 7.37 -3.04
C VAL A 66 -9.48 6.10 -2.83
N SER A 67 -10.40 5.79 -3.75
CA SER A 67 -11.14 4.51 -3.72
C SER A 67 -10.19 3.32 -3.86
N GLN A 68 -10.45 2.24 -3.11
CA GLN A 68 -9.63 1.01 -3.14
C GLN A 68 -9.51 0.41 -4.55
N ASP A 69 -10.51 0.60 -5.41
CA ASP A 69 -10.52 0.13 -6.80
C ASP A 69 -9.46 0.82 -7.68
N LEU A 70 -9.03 2.01 -7.27
CA LEU A 70 -8.03 2.83 -7.96
C LEU A 70 -6.62 2.65 -7.38
N ILE A 71 -6.46 1.78 -6.37
CA ILE A 71 -5.19 1.45 -5.74
C ILE A 71 -4.64 0.16 -6.36
N ARG A 72 -3.45 0.25 -6.93
CA ARG A 72 -2.71 -0.86 -7.54
C ARG A 72 -1.50 -1.20 -6.68
N ILE A 73 -1.48 -2.43 -6.19
CA ILE A 73 -0.31 -2.98 -5.51
C ILE A 73 0.58 -3.58 -6.60
N MET A 74 1.79 -3.06 -6.69
CA MET A 74 2.84 -3.50 -7.61
C MET A 74 3.73 -4.50 -6.87
N ASN A 75 4.13 -5.57 -7.57
CA ASN A 75 5.09 -6.57 -7.08
C ASN A 75 6.49 -6.28 -7.61
#